data_AF-A0A8J2M1S4-F1
#
_entry.id   AF-A0A8J2M1S4-F1
#
_cell.length_a   1.000
_cell.length_b   1.000
_cell.length_c   1.000
_cell.angle_alpha   90.00
_cell.angle_beta   90.00
_cell.angle_gamma   90.00
#
_symmetry.space_group_name_H-M   'P 1'
#
loop_
_entity.id
_entity.type
_entity.pdbx_description
1 polymer ?
#
loop_
_entity_poly.entity_id
_entity_poly.type
_entity_poly.pdbx_seq_one_letter_code
_entity_poly.pdbx_strand_id
1 'polypeptide(L)'
;MVTDNQEAMIPKSVQFNESCENYRCFCNCFHIKTGTLIAAGTELLMLLIFLINSLLIVVEEDNKYEKIAGTCDSYVTQSFFVSMIGIGLSFLAVLLLFIGVIRNNAAFLIPHLIIQVIVILILAFALTCGIIAFSTNTTIFYRLMNGASFKEHPSSTTVALDTQTTARFITLFILYLICFILQCWYVMIIHNCYRYLKERCRYMHYCLAFSTPMETLIFR
;
A
#
# COMPACT_ATOMS: atom_id res chain seq x y z
N MET A 1 10.40 -62.03 19.10
CA MET A 1 10.08 -61.53 17.75
C MET A 1 9.08 -60.40 17.89
N VAL A 2 9.56 -59.16 17.92
CA VAL A 2 8.77 -57.96 17.62
C VAL A 2 9.72 -57.12 16.76
N THR A 3 9.47 -57.12 15.46
CA THR A 3 10.23 -56.36 14.47
C THR A 3 9.69 -54.93 14.47
N ASP A 4 10.46 -54.00 15.05
CA ASP A 4 10.25 -52.57 14.87
C ASP A 4 10.50 -52.22 13.40
N ASN A 5 9.42 -52.11 12.62
CA ASN A 5 9.46 -51.42 11.33
C ASN A 5 9.43 -49.91 11.60
N GLN A 6 10.58 -49.35 11.99
CA GLN A 6 10.83 -47.94 11.75
C GLN A 6 11.04 -47.76 10.25
N GLU A 7 9.94 -47.53 9.52
CA GLU A 7 10.02 -46.87 8.22
C GLU A 7 10.74 -45.54 8.47
N ALA A 8 12.03 -45.49 8.11
CA ALA A 8 12.79 -44.26 8.05
C ALA A 8 11.99 -43.31 7.15
N MET A 9 11.31 -42.34 7.76
CA MET A 9 10.54 -41.32 7.06
C MET A 9 11.55 -40.50 6.26
N ILE A 10 11.80 -40.91 5.01
CA ILE A 10 12.68 -40.19 4.10
C ILE A 10 12.11 -38.77 4.01
N PRO A 11 12.87 -37.74 4.41
CA PRO A 11 12.38 -36.37 4.36
C PRO A 11 12.02 -36.07 2.91
N LYS A 12 10.77 -35.62 2.69
CA LYS A 12 10.31 -35.19 1.35
C LYS A 12 11.32 -34.16 0.83
N SER A 13 11.87 -34.43 -0.35
CA SER A 13 12.83 -33.53 -0.98
C SER A 13 12.17 -32.16 -1.21
N VAL A 14 12.71 -31.13 -0.57
CA VAL A 14 12.29 -29.75 -0.83
C VAL A 14 13.11 -29.26 -2.02
N GLN A 15 12.52 -29.24 -3.21
CA GLN A 15 13.16 -28.66 -4.39
C GLN A 15 12.78 -27.18 -4.49
N PHE A 16 13.78 -26.30 -4.53
CA PHE A 16 13.60 -24.86 -4.77
C PHE A 16 14.34 -24.49 -6.06
N ASN A 17 13.58 -24.07 -7.07
CA ASN A 17 14.15 -23.59 -8.33
C ASN A 17 13.88 -22.09 -8.50
N GLU A 18 14.92 -21.26 -8.32
CA GLU A 18 14.80 -19.79 -8.40
C GLU A 18 14.35 -19.29 -9.79
N SER A 19 14.59 -20.05 -10.86
CA SER A 19 14.18 -19.70 -12.23
C SER A 19 12.76 -20.16 -12.59
N CYS A 20 12.03 -20.76 -11.65
CA CYS A 20 10.66 -21.21 -11.88
C CYS A 20 9.76 -20.05 -12.31
N GLU A 21 8.93 -20.28 -13.34
CA GLU A 21 8.00 -19.26 -13.86
C GLU A 21 7.03 -18.75 -12.79
N ASN A 22 6.74 -19.56 -11.77
CA ASN A 22 5.91 -19.19 -10.63
C ASN A 22 6.50 -18.03 -9.78
N TYR A 23 7.77 -17.67 -9.98
CA TYR A 23 8.43 -16.55 -9.29
C TYR A 23 8.64 -15.33 -10.19
N ARG A 24 7.86 -15.24 -11.28
CA ARG A 24 7.77 -14.05 -12.12
C ARG A 24 6.58 -13.19 -11.71
N CYS A 25 6.66 -11.91 -12.01
CA CYS A 25 5.55 -10.97 -11.82
C CYS A 25 4.37 -11.34 -12.71
N PHE A 26 3.19 -10.79 -12.43
CA PHE A 26 1.98 -11.09 -13.21
C PHE A 26 2.08 -10.71 -14.70
N CYS A 27 2.91 -9.73 -15.04
CA CYS A 27 3.25 -9.38 -16.42
C CYS A 27 4.23 -10.37 -17.10
N ASN A 28 4.73 -11.37 -16.36
CA ASN A 28 5.75 -12.34 -16.74
C ASN A 28 7.12 -11.76 -17.19
N CYS A 29 7.27 -10.43 -17.17
CA CYS A 29 8.46 -9.73 -17.64
C CYS A 29 9.64 -9.76 -16.66
N PHE A 30 9.37 -9.76 -15.35
CA PHE A 30 10.38 -9.59 -14.33
C PHE A 30 10.30 -10.66 -13.24
N HIS A 31 11.46 -11.00 -12.65
CA HIS A 31 11.48 -11.78 -11.42
C HIS A 31 10.76 -11.02 -10.29
N ILE A 32 10.11 -11.75 -9.39
CA ILE A 32 9.19 -11.17 -8.40
C ILE A 32 9.86 -10.14 -7.47
N LYS A 33 11.14 -10.34 -7.15
CA LYS A 33 11.94 -9.34 -6.40
C LYS A 33 12.06 -8.02 -7.15
N THR A 34 12.41 -8.06 -8.43
CA THR A 34 12.57 -6.87 -9.26
C THR A 34 11.25 -6.13 -9.41
N GLY A 35 10.16 -6.85 -9.67
CA GLY A 35 8.83 -6.21 -9.72
C GLY A 35 8.40 -5.63 -8.38
N THR A 36 8.76 -6.25 -7.27
CA THR A 36 8.51 -5.69 -5.92
C THR A 36 9.27 -4.38 -5.69
N LEU A 37 10.53 -4.31 -6.14
CA LEU A 37 11.33 -3.08 -6.03
C LEU A 37 10.80 -1.97 -6.96
N ILE A 38 10.33 -2.33 -8.16
CA ILE A 38 9.66 -1.38 -9.06
C ILE A 38 8.38 -0.85 -8.40
N ALA A 39 7.54 -1.73 -7.84
CA ALA A 39 6.32 -1.35 -7.12
C ALA A 39 6.63 -0.41 -5.94
N ALA A 40 7.64 -0.73 -5.14
CA ALA A 40 8.09 0.12 -4.04
C ALA A 40 8.56 1.51 -4.53
N GLY A 41 9.31 1.57 -5.63
CA GLY A 41 9.75 2.82 -6.24
C GLY A 41 8.58 3.66 -6.75
N THR A 42 7.60 3.03 -7.39
CA THR A 42 6.37 3.72 -7.84
C THR A 42 5.51 4.19 -6.67
N GLU A 43 5.49 3.47 -5.55
CA GLU A 43 4.81 3.90 -4.33
C GLU A 43 5.47 5.13 -3.69
N LEU A 44 6.80 5.19 -3.65
CA LEU A 44 7.50 6.41 -3.20
C LEU A 44 7.15 7.62 -4.07
N LEU A 45 7.07 7.43 -5.39
CA LEU A 45 6.65 8.49 -6.31
C LEU A 45 5.21 8.93 -6.04
N MET A 46 4.29 7.99 -5.84
CA MET A 46 2.90 8.32 -5.47
C MET A 46 2.85 9.10 -4.16
N LEU A 47 3.55 8.65 -3.10
CA LEU A 47 3.60 9.35 -1.82
C LEU A 47 4.11 10.78 -1.96
N LEU A 48 5.11 11.01 -2.82
CA LEU A 48 5.60 12.35 -3.14
C LEU A 48 4.52 13.21 -3.80
N ILE A 49 3.78 12.67 -4.77
CA ILE A 49 2.67 13.38 -5.42
C ILE A 49 1.58 13.75 -4.40
N PHE A 50 1.20 12.81 -3.52
CA PHE A 50 0.23 13.06 -2.45
C PHE A 50 0.71 14.10 -1.44
N LEU A 51 2.00 14.11 -1.11
CA LEU A 51 2.62 15.11 -0.26
C LEU A 51 2.56 16.50 -0.89
N ILE A 52 2.97 16.63 -2.16
CA ILE A 52 2.90 17.89 -2.91
C ILE A 52 1.45 18.38 -2.97
N ASN A 53 0.50 17.51 -3.29
CA ASN A 53 -0.92 17.88 -3.33
C ASN A 53 -1.42 18.36 -1.96
N SER A 54 -1.05 17.67 -0.87
CA SER A 54 -1.43 18.08 0.49
C SER A 54 -0.84 19.44 0.86
N LEU A 55 0.41 19.71 0.47
CA LEU A 55 1.06 21.00 0.70
C LEU A 55 0.42 22.11 -0.12
N LEU A 56 0.09 21.87 -1.39
CA LEU A 56 -0.58 22.84 -2.26
C LEU A 56 -1.95 23.25 -1.70
N ILE A 57 -2.74 22.30 -1.19
CA ILE A 57 -4.05 22.59 -0.59
C ILE A 57 -3.91 23.52 0.63
N VAL A 58 -2.93 23.29 1.50
CA VAL A 58 -2.67 24.14 2.66
C VAL A 58 -2.15 25.52 2.25
N VAL A 59 -1.32 25.61 1.22
CA VAL A 59 -0.78 26.90 0.73
C VAL A 59 -1.86 27.73 0.05
N GLU A 60 -2.79 27.09 -0.67
CA GLU A 60 -3.94 27.75 -1.31
C GLU A 60 -5.06 28.13 -0.33
N GLU A 61 -5.00 27.65 0.91
CA GLU A 61 -5.94 28.01 1.96
C GLU A 61 -5.78 29.50 2.30
N ASP A 62 -6.70 30.33 1.78
CA ASP A 62 -6.72 31.76 2.00
C ASP A 62 -7.18 32.08 3.43
N ASN A 63 -6.21 32.10 4.36
CA ASN A 63 -6.38 32.48 5.77
C ASN A 63 -7.11 33.82 6.00
N LYS A 64 -7.32 34.63 4.96
CA LYS A 64 -8.11 35.88 5.05
C LYS A 64 -9.60 35.63 5.27
N TYR A 65 -10.20 34.57 4.72
CA TYR A 65 -11.64 34.34 4.85
C TYR A 65 -12.05 33.83 6.25
N GLU A 66 -11.27 32.91 6.84
CA GLU A 66 -11.51 32.42 8.22
C GLU A 66 -11.44 33.55 9.26
N LYS A 67 -10.47 34.46 9.11
CA LYS A 67 -10.27 35.58 10.04
C LYS A 67 -11.44 36.59 10.03
N ILE A 68 -12.19 36.64 8.94
CA ILE A 68 -13.33 37.55 8.74
C ILE A 68 -14.66 36.88 9.12
N ALA A 69 -14.79 35.57 8.92
CA ALA A 69 -16.03 34.82 9.16
C ALA A 69 -16.25 34.38 10.62
N GLY A 70 -15.22 34.43 11.48
CA GLY A 70 -15.33 34.07 12.91
C GLY A 70 -15.59 32.59 13.17
N THR A 71 -15.58 31.76 12.13
CA THR A 71 -15.65 30.30 12.18
C THR A 71 -14.23 29.75 12.07
N CYS A 72 -13.70 29.18 13.16
CA CYS A 72 -12.48 28.37 13.13
C CYS A 72 -12.80 27.00 12.51
N ASP A 73 -12.92 26.95 11.20
CA ASP A 73 -13.17 25.71 10.47
C ASP A 73 -11.84 24.98 10.27
N SER A 74 -11.34 24.32 11.32
CA SER A 74 -10.05 23.60 11.33
C SER A 74 -10.02 22.35 10.41
N TYR A 75 -10.96 22.20 9.49
CA TYR A 75 -11.12 21.00 8.67
C TYR A 75 -9.95 20.77 7.72
N VAL A 76 -9.41 21.82 7.10
CA VAL A 76 -8.27 21.71 6.18
C VAL A 76 -7.00 21.37 6.95
N THR A 77 -6.75 22.04 8.07
CA THR A 77 -5.60 21.76 8.93
C THR A 77 -5.67 20.35 9.52
N GLN A 78 -6.85 19.89 9.97
CA GLN A 78 -7.04 18.51 10.44
C GLN A 78 -6.82 17.50 9.32
N SER A 79 -7.38 17.73 8.13
CA SER A 79 -7.17 16.85 6.97
C SER A 79 -5.69 16.78 6.58
N PHE A 80 -4.95 17.89 6.69
CA PHE A 80 -3.52 17.92 6.44
C PHE A 80 -2.74 17.09 7.46
N PHE A 81 -3.02 17.22 8.76
CA PHE A 81 -2.35 16.41 9.78
C PHE A 81 -2.61 14.92 9.58
N VAL A 82 -3.85 14.55 9.25
CA VAL A 82 -4.22 13.15 8.95
C VAL A 82 -3.46 12.65 7.72
N SER A 83 -3.34 13.46 6.66
CA SER A 83 -2.59 13.07 5.46
C SER A 83 -1.09 12.92 5.75
N MET A 84 -0.49 13.80 6.57
CA MET A 84 0.93 13.70 6.94
C MET A 84 1.22 12.43 7.74
N ILE A 85 0.35 12.06 8.68
CA ILE A 85 0.49 10.80 9.44
C ILE A 85 0.36 9.60 8.49
N GLY A 86 -0.63 9.59 7.60
CA GLY A 86 -0.84 8.52 6.63
C GLY A 86 0.35 8.35 5.67
N ILE A 87 0.89 9.46 5.15
CA ILE A 87 2.08 9.47 4.29
C ILE A 87 3.30 8.96 5.07
N GLY A 88 3.50 9.42 6.31
CA GLY A 88 4.62 8.99 7.15
C GLY A 88 4.61 7.49 7.46
N LEU A 89 3.44 6.93 7.82
CA LEU A 89 3.27 5.49 8.05
C LEU A 89 3.49 4.67 6.79
N SER A 90 2.97 5.15 5.65
CA SER A 90 3.16 4.49 4.36
C SER A 90 4.62 4.51 3.92
N PHE A 91 5.31 5.64 4.09
CA PHE A 91 6.73 5.77 3.80
C PHE A 91 7.57 4.79 4.62
N LEU A 92 7.33 4.71 5.94
CA LEU A 92 8.00 3.74 6.81
C LEU A 92 7.75 2.29 6.34
N ALA A 93 6.51 1.96 5.99
CA ALA A 93 6.17 0.64 5.48
C ALA A 93 6.91 0.29 4.18
N VAL A 94 7.04 1.25 3.27
CA VAL A 94 7.82 1.08 2.02
C VAL A 94 9.32 0.92 2.30
N LEU A 95 9.87 1.63 3.29
CA LEU A 95 11.27 1.41 3.70
C LEU A 95 11.48 -0.01 4.26
N LEU A 96 10.55 -0.51 5.07
CA LEU A 96 10.59 -1.90 5.55
C LEU A 96 10.51 -2.91 4.41
N LEU A 97 9.68 -2.64 3.39
CA LEU A 97 9.61 -3.44 2.17
C LEU A 97 10.99 -3.51 1.47
N PHE A 98 11.65 -2.36 1.25
CA PHE A 98 12.99 -2.32 0.66
C PHE A 98 14.00 -3.13 1.46
N ILE A 99 14.06 -2.91 2.77
CA ILE A 99 14.97 -3.62 3.68
C ILE A 99 14.69 -5.13 3.65
N GLY A 100 13.40 -5.52 3.67
CA GLY A 100 12.97 -6.92 3.62
C GLY A 100 13.40 -7.63 2.34
N VAL A 101 13.24 -6.98 1.19
CA VAL A 101 13.66 -7.54 -0.10
C VAL A 101 15.19 -7.64 -0.17
N ILE A 102 15.94 -6.61 0.23
CA ILE A 102 17.41 -6.62 0.19
C ILE A 102 17.98 -7.67 1.14
N ARG A 103 17.43 -7.76 2.37
CA ARG A 103 17.87 -8.75 3.38
C ARG A 103 17.26 -10.13 3.17
N ASN A 104 16.48 -10.34 2.11
CA ASN A 104 15.76 -11.59 1.83
C ASN A 104 14.92 -12.11 3.01
N ASN A 105 14.34 -11.20 3.80
CA ASN A 105 13.57 -11.53 4.98
C ASN A 105 12.09 -11.16 4.78
N ALA A 106 11.24 -12.18 4.68
CA ALA A 106 9.81 -12.06 4.45
C ALA A 106 9.06 -11.34 5.58
N ALA A 107 9.57 -11.34 6.82
CA ALA A 107 8.87 -10.75 7.96
C ALA A 107 8.68 -9.23 7.81
N PHE A 108 9.63 -8.54 7.17
CA PHE A 108 9.55 -7.09 6.94
C PHE A 108 8.53 -6.69 5.87
N LEU A 109 8.01 -7.64 5.07
CA LEU A 109 6.97 -7.38 4.08
C LEU A 109 5.57 -7.35 4.72
N ILE A 110 5.41 -7.95 5.91
CA ILE A 110 4.10 -8.05 6.58
C ILE A 110 3.53 -6.67 6.94
N PRO A 111 4.28 -5.74 7.56
CA PRO A 111 3.77 -4.40 7.86
C PRO A 111 3.32 -3.65 6.60
N HIS A 112 4.07 -3.79 5.50
CA HIS A 112 3.69 -3.19 4.22
C HIS A 112 2.39 -3.76 3.68
N LEU A 113 2.23 -5.09 3.65
CA LEU A 113 0.99 -5.73 3.22
C LEU A 113 -0.23 -5.30 4.04
N ILE A 114 -0.08 -5.11 5.36
CA ILE A 114 -1.17 -4.62 6.22
C ILE A 114 -1.55 -3.19 5.85
N ILE A 115 -0.56 -2.30 5.73
CA ILE A 115 -0.80 -0.90 5.34
C ILE A 115 -1.43 -0.82 3.95
N GLN A 116 -0.97 -1.65 3.01
CA GLN A 116 -1.50 -1.69 1.65
C GLN A 116 -3.00 -2.04 1.62
N VAL A 117 -3.43 -3.03 2.42
CA VAL A 117 -4.85 -3.40 2.52
C VAL A 117 -5.67 -2.24 3.11
N ILE A 118 -5.15 -1.57 4.15
CA ILE A 118 -5.80 -0.40 4.73
C ILE A 118 -5.94 0.72 3.69
N VAL A 119 -4.89 1.00 2.91
CA VAL A 119 -4.91 2.01 1.84
C VAL A 119 -5.94 1.67 0.77
N ILE A 120 -6.05 0.41 0.35
CA ILE A 120 -7.07 -0.03 -0.63
C ILE A 120 -8.49 0.22 -0.10
N LEU A 121 -8.75 -0.09 1.17
CA LEU A 121 -10.06 0.14 1.79
C LEU A 121 -10.39 1.64 1.87
N ILE A 122 -9.42 2.47 2.25
CA ILE A 122 -9.58 3.94 2.30
C ILE A 122 -9.83 4.50 0.89
N LEU A 123 -9.09 4.04 -0.12
CA LEU A 123 -9.28 4.46 -1.51
C LEU A 123 -10.64 4.03 -2.06
N ALA A 124 -11.09 2.81 -1.77
CA ALA A 124 -12.41 2.34 -2.15
C ALA A 124 -13.51 3.22 -1.52
N PHE A 125 -13.37 3.52 -0.22
CA PHE A 125 -14.29 4.41 0.48
C PHE A 125 -14.29 5.83 -0.13
N ALA A 126 -13.12 6.41 -0.39
CA ALA A 126 -12.99 7.72 -1.02
C ALA A 126 -13.64 7.75 -2.41
N LEU A 127 -13.43 6.72 -3.24
CA LEU A 127 -14.05 6.62 -4.55
C LEU A 127 -15.59 6.53 -4.45
N THR A 128 -16.13 5.75 -3.50
CA THR A 128 -17.59 5.70 -3.28
C THR A 128 -18.15 7.06 -2.85
N CYS A 129 -17.44 7.78 -1.97
CA CYS A 129 -17.81 9.14 -1.57
C CYS A 129 -17.77 10.11 -2.76
N GLY A 130 -16.77 9.99 -3.64
CA GLY A 130 -16.65 10.81 -4.84
C GLY A 130 -17.79 10.57 -5.84
N ILE A 131 -18.21 9.31 -6.03
CA ILE A 131 -19.36 8.96 -6.89
C ILE A 131 -20.65 9.54 -6.31
N ILE A 132 -20.87 9.42 -5.00
CA ILE A 132 -22.04 10.00 -4.33
C ILE A 132 -22.02 11.53 -4.45
N ALA A 133 -20.86 12.17 -4.21
CA ALA A 133 -20.71 13.62 -4.33
C ALA A 133 -21.14 14.12 -5.71
N PHE A 134 -20.62 13.48 -6.77
CA PHE A 134 -20.88 13.87 -8.15
C PHE A 134 -22.33 13.59 -8.58
N SER A 135 -22.92 12.49 -8.11
CA SER A 135 -24.29 12.12 -8.48
C SER A 135 -25.36 12.95 -7.75
N THR A 136 -25.07 13.42 -6.54
CA THR A 136 -26.05 14.12 -5.69
C THR A 136 -25.78 15.63 -5.56
N ASN A 137 -24.66 16.12 -6.08
CA ASN A 137 -24.18 17.51 -5.94
C ASN A 137 -24.12 17.99 -4.48
N THR A 138 -23.95 17.07 -3.54
CA THR A 138 -23.99 17.36 -2.09
C THR A 138 -22.69 17.96 -1.59
N THR A 139 -22.79 19.08 -0.89
CA THR A 139 -21.67 19.84 -0.32
C THR A 139 -20.85 19.03 0.71
N ILE A 140 -21.53 18.18 1.48
CA ILE A 140 -20.94 17.35 2.54
C ILE A 140 -19.91 16.37 1.96
N PHE A 141 -20.25 15.67 0.88
CA PHE A 141 -19.36 14.66 0.30
C PHE A 141 -18.19 15.30 -0.46
N TYR A 142 -18.39 16.49 -1.06
CA TYR A 142 -17.27 17.22 -1.64
C TYR A 142 -16.29 17.75 -0.57
N ARG A 143 -16.80 18.20 0.59
CA ARG A 143 -15.98 18.61 1.74
C ARG A 143 -15.19 17.41 2.31
N LEU A 144 -15.84 16.25 2.44
CA LEU A 144 -15.19 15.01 2.90
C LEU A 144 -14.04 14.57 1.98
N MET A 145 -14.20 14.78 0.67
CA MET A 145 -13.18 14.47 -0.33
C MET A 145 -12.06 15.51 -0.43
N ASN A 146 -12.13 16.59 0.36
CA ASN A 146 -11.23 17.75 0.30
C ASN A 146 -10.99 18.26 -1.14
N GLY A 147 -12.02 18.13 -2.00
CA GLY A 147 -11.89 18.36 -3.44
C GLY A 147 -11.98 19.83 -3.84
N ALA A 148 -12.34 20.71 -2.91
CA ALA A 148 -12.64 22.11 -3.16
C ALA A 148 -12.71 22.95 -1.87
N SER A 149 -12.17 24.16 -1.90
CA SER A 149 -12.50 25.21 -0.92
C SER A 149 -13.87 25.80 -1.30
N PHE A 150 -14.89 25.52 -0.48
CA PHE A 150 -16.24 26.03 -0.70
C PHE A 150 -16.38 27.41 -0.03
N LYS A 151 -16.66 28.44 -0.84
CA LYS A 151 -16.95 29.80 -0.34
C LYS A 151 -18.42 30.01 0.04
N GLU A 152 -19.25 28.96 0.02
CA GLU A 152 -20.69 29.06 0.26
C GLU A 152 -21.08 28.85 1.73
N HIS A 153 -22.12 29.60 2.17
CA HIS A 153 -22.69 29.55 3.51
C HIS A 153 -23.14 28.12 3.90
N PRO A 154 -23.00 27.72 5.17
CA PRO A 154 -23.23 26.35 5.65
C PRO A 154 -24.69 25.84 5.58
N SER A 155 -25.63 26.66 5.09
CA SER A 155 -27.05 26.30 4.96
C SER A 155 -27.45 25.74 3.60
N SER A 156 -26.59 25.76 2.58
CA SER A 156 -26.89 25.17 1.26
C SER A 156 -26.51 23.69 1.21
N THR A 157 -27.48 22.84 0.86
CA THR A 157 -27.30 21.38 0.73
C THR A 157 -26.72 20.98 -0.63
N THR A 158 -26.73 21.88 -1.61
CA THR A 158 -26.26 21.69 -2.98
C THR A 158 -25.39 22.87 -3.41
N VAL A 159 -24.23 22.61 -4.04
CA VAL A 159 -23.32 23.64 -4.57
C VAL A 159 -23.32 23.59 -6.09
N ALA A 160 -23.35 24.76 -6.74
CA ALA A 160 -22.93 24.89 -8.14
C ALA A 160 -21.41 25.07 -8.17
N LEU A 161 -20.67 24.03 -8.57
CA LEU A 161 -19.21 24.11 -8.63
C LEU A 161 -18.78 25.02 -9.79
N ASP A 162 -17.84 25.92 -9.51
CA ASP A 162 -17.13 26.65 -10.56
C ASP A 162 -16.36 25.67 -11.48
N THR A 163 -16.09 26.10 -12.71
CA THR A 163 -15.45 25.25 -13.75
C THR A 163 -14.06 24.80 -13.30
N GLN A 164 -13.30 25.70 -12.65
CA GLN A 164 -11.97 25.40 -12.12
C GLN A 164 -12.02 24.35 -10.99
N THR A 165 -12.97 24.48 -10.07
CA THR A 165 -13.16 23.58 -8.94
C THR A 165 -13.62 22.19 -9.38
N THR A 166 -14.53 22.15 -10.35
CA THR A 166 -15.00 20.90 -10.97
C THR A 166 -13.85 20.15 -11.64
N ALA A 167 -13.00 20.86 -12.40
CA ALA A 167 -11.84 20.27 -13.05
C ALA A 167 -10.87 19.65 -12.04
N ARG A 168 -10.55 20.36 -10.95
CA ARG A 168 -9.69 19.85 -9.85
C ARG A 168 -10.26 18.58 -9.22
N PHE A 169 -11.55 18.58 -8.92
CA PHE A 169 -12.22 17.40 -8.36
C PHE A 169 -12.12 16.19 -9.29
N ILE A 170 -12.42 16.37 -10.59
CA ILE A 170 -12.35 15.29 -11.59
C ILE A 170 -10.91 14.76 -11.71
N THR A 171 -9.90 15.65 -11.74
CA THR A 171 -8.49 15.24 -11.78
C THR A 171 -8.10 14.41 -10.56
N LEU A 172 -8.48 14.83 -9.35
CA LEU A 172 -8.22 14.08 -8.12
C LEU A 172 -8.95 12.73 -8.10
N PHE A 173 -10.20 12.69 -8.57
CA PHE A 173 -10.97 11.45 -8.66
C PHE A 173 -10.33 10.43 -9.62
N ILE A 174 -9.89 10.88 -10.80
CA ILE A 174 -9.17 10.02 -11.76
C ILE A 174 -7.85 9.53 -11.16
N LEU A 175 -7.11 10.41 -10.47
CA LEU A 175 -5.88 10.03 -9.79
C LEU A 175 -6.13 8.93 -8.74
N TYR A 176 -7.17 9.08 -7.91
CA TYR A 176 -7.54 8.06 -6.91
C TYR A 176 -7.96 6.73 -7.54
N LEU A 177 -8.65 6.77 -8.68
CA LEU A 177 -9.01 5.57 -9.43
C LEU A 177 -7.77 4.83 -9.95
N ILE A 178 -6.82 5.56 -10.54
CA ILE A 178 -5.55 4.99 -11.00
C ILE A 178 -4.78 4.41 -9.81
N CYS A 179 -4.68 5.14 -8.70
CA CYS A 179 -4.04 4.65 -7.48
C CYS A 179 -4.71 3.38 -6.97
N PHE A 180 -6.05 3.30 -6.93
CA PHE A 180 -6.76 2.10 -6.48
C PHE A 180 -6.42 0.86 -7.32
N ILE A 181 -6.41 0.99 -8.64
CA ILE A 181 -6.07 -0.11 -9.56
C ILE A 181 -4.60 -0.55 -9.34
N LEU A 182 -3.68 0.39 -9.24
CA LEU A 182 -2.27 0.11 -8.99
C LEU A 182 -2.05 -0.56 -7.63
N GLN A 183 -2.71 -0.09 -6.58
CA GLN A 183 -2.60 -0.64 -5.23
C GLN A 183 -3.07 -2.09 -5.16
N CYS A 184 -4.21 -2.41 -5.79
CA CYS A 184 -4.69 -3.78 -5.93
C CYS A 184 -3.66 -4.69 -6.64
N TRP A 185 -3.04 -4.18 -7.70
CA TRP A 185 -2.01 -4.92 -8.42
C TRP A 185 -0.74 -5.12 -7.58
N TYR A 186 -0.29 -4.09 -6.86
CA TYR A 186 0.89 -4.16 -6.02
C TYR A 186 0.73 -5.14 -4.86
N VAL A 187 -0.44 -5.23 -4.22
CA VAL A 187 -0.70 -6.26 -3.20
C VAL A 187 -0.37 -7.66 -3.72
N MET A 188 -0.81 -7.97 -4.95
CA MET A 188 -0.55 -9.29 -5.53
C MET A 188 0.95 -9.53 -5.76
N ILE A 189 1.67 -8.55 -6.29
CA ILE A 189 3.12 -8.64 -6.53
C ILE A 189 3.86 -8.86 -5.20
N ILE A 190 3.55 -8.04 -4.19
CA ILE A 190 4.23 -8.08 -2.89
C ILE A 190 3.88 -9.35 -2.12
N HIS A 191 2.64 -9.81 -2.19
CA HIS A 191 2.23 -11.08 -1.60
C HIS A 191 2.98 -12.28 -2.22
N ASN A 192 3.12 -12.30 -3.55
CA ASN A 192 3.90 -13.33 -4.23
C ASN A 192 5.38 -13.25 -3.85
N CYS A 193 5.93 -12.05 -3.66
CA CYS A 193 7.30 -11.87 -3.17
C CYS A 193 7.47 -12.39 -1.73
N TYR A 194 6.50 -12.09 -0.86
CA TYR A 194 6.45 -12.61 0.51
C TYR A 194 6.45 -14.15 0.51
N ARG A 195 5.60 -14.76 -0.33
CA ARG A 195 5.55 -16.22 -0.48
C ARG A 195 6.88 -16.78 -0.96
N TYR A 196 7.46 -16.18 -2.01
CA TYR A 196 8.78 -16.56 -2.54
C TYR A 196 9.87 -16.49 -1.46
N LEU A 197 9.95 -15.40 -0.69
CA LEU A 197 10.96 -15.23 0.35
C LEU A 197 10.76 -16.24 1.50
N LYS A 198 9.51 -16.56 1.84
CA LYS A 198 9.18 -17.57 2.85
C LYS A 198 9.58 -18.97 2.39
N GLU A 199 9.29 -19.33 1.14
CA GLU A 199 9.67 -20.61 0.55
C GLU A 199 11.19 -20.76 0.46
N ARG A 200 11.91 -19.71 0.04
CA ARG A 200 13.38 -19.65 0.03
C ARG A 200 13.97 -19.82 1.42
N CYS A 201 13.42 -19.13 2.43
CA CYS A 201 13.89 -19.24 3.81
C CYS A 201 13.73 -20.67 4.35
N ARG A 202 12.59 -21.31 4.08
CA ARG A 202 12.34 -22.71 4.46
C ARG A 202 13.31 -23.67 3.76
N TYR A 203 13.57 -23.46 2.47
CA TYR A 203 14.55 -24.25 1.73
C TYR A 203 15.96 -24.10 2.31
N MET A 204 16.37 -22.87 2.65
CA MET A 204 17.70 -22.65 3.25
C MET A 204 17.85 -23.31 4.62
N HIS A 205 16.81 -23.28 5.46
CA HIS A 205 16.80 -24.02 6.73
C HIS A 205 16.89 -25.53 6.52
N TYR A 206 16.19 -26.07 5.53
CA TYR A 206 16.30 -27.48 5.14
C TYR A 206 17.73 -27.82 4.74
N CYS A 207 18.33 -27.04 3.81
CA CYS A 207 19.72 -27.27 3.40
C CYS A 207 20.67 -27.24 4.58
N LEU A 208 20.58 -26.24 5.47
CA LEU A 208 21.45 -26.14 6.65
C LEU A 208 21.32 -27.37 7.57
N ALA A 209 20.10 -27.84 7.82
CA ALA A 209 19.85 -29.00 8.68
C ALA A 209 20.42 -30.31 8.12
N PHE A 210 20.43 -30.48 6.79
CA PHE A 210 20.90 -31.71 6.13
C PHE A 210 22.33 -31.62 5.58
N SER A 211 22.90 -30.42 5.43
CA SER A 211 24.29 -30.21 5.02
C SER A 211 25.27 -30.14 6.19
N THR A 212 24.79 -29.88 7.41
CA THR A 212 25.60 -30.17 8.60
C THR A 212 25.74 -31.69 8.70
N PRO A 213 26.95 -32.26 8.64
CA PRO A 213 27.12 -33.69 8.86
C PRO A 213 26.47 -34.03 10.19
N MET A 214 25.62 -35.05 10.23
CA MET A 214 25.16 -35.63 11.49
C MET A 214 26.41 -36.20 12.19
N GLU A 215 27.12 -35.37 12.97
CA GLU A 215 28.22 -35.81 13.85
C GLU A 215 27.73 -36.80 14.93
N THR A 216 26.44 -37.10 14.99
CA THR A 216 25.82 -37.96 16.01
C THR A 216 25.47 -39.37 15.52
N LEU A 217 25.85 -39.79 14.32
CA LEU A 217 25.79 -41.21 13.90
C LEU A 217 27.17 -41.88 13.80
N ILE A 218 28.13 -41.40 14.58
CA ILE A 218 29.29 -42.21 14.99
C ILE A 218 29.17 -42.44 16.49
N PHE A 219 28.37 -43.39 16.93
CA PHE A 219 28.65 -44.08 18.19
C PHE A 219 28.06 -45.49 18.20
N ARG A 220 28.97 -46.43 17.93
CA ARG A 220 29.07 -47.82 18.38
C ARG A 220 28.22 -48.90 17.72
#